data_AF-A0A1G2IAZ1-F1
#
_entry.id   AF-A0A1G2IAZ1-F1
#
_cell.length_a   1.000
_cell.length_b   1.000
_cell.length_c   1.000
_cell.angle_alpha   90.00
_cell.angle_beta   90.00
_cell.angle_gamma   90.00
#
_symmetry.space_group_name_H-M   'P 1'
#
loop_
_entity.id
_entity.type
_entity.pdbx_description
1 polymer ?
#
loop_
_entity_poly.entity_id
_entity_poly.type
_entity_poly.pdbx_seq_one_letter_code
_entity_poly.pdbx_strand_id
1 'polypeptide(L)'
;MSAIIPNKPTNTRISYAYDYNGQRIKSATITNDSVDTTYYPTQFYNTSAADGAVKHIFANNLDIATIEGSGADTQIYFNLADQLQSSNVITDATGAIVETMDYYPFGKIRLDNKTTDFAEQRKYIGQEYDEDTGLNYLNARYYNSAIARFVSQDPIALATPEKLLQDPQQLNYYSYARNNPIIGSDPTGLLVFFMPGTQLGGGRDNYTISSQLEQNIHTVFPGQEIIPVNWEGSDTTQARQQGAQNLAKAIEDKINSSNVCEPINIVDHSHGRNAVAEYTRFSDAHQINTVIDIAGPILADNPYNESKVNNHINVYSNLDPVQIFAGDQLSASGATGAAVGSVFGLPGAGVGFAAGQLLKWGEFGIAGRQDSGAKNINATQQASWSPWLTHGSLLNNSSVWTKISKEIKK
;
A
#
# COMPACT_ATOMS: atom_id res chain seq x y z
N MET A 1 1.82 22.08 -7.20
CA MET A 1 3.13 22.69 -6.86
C MET A 1 3.64 23.38 -8.13
N SER A 2 4.10 24.63 -8.08
CA SER A 2 4.76 25.30 -9.23
C SER A 2 6.23 25.49 -8.88
N ALA A 3 7.13 24.99 -9.72
CA ALA A 3 8.57 25.16 -9.59
C ALA A 3 9.09 26.10 -10.69
N ILE A 4 9.93 27.07 -10.31
CA ILE A 4 10.67 27.92 -11.25
C ILE A 4 12.00 27.21 -11.53
N ILE A 5 12.29 26.94 -12.81
CA ILE A 5 13.46 26.15 -13.24
C ILE A 5 14.54 27.08 -13.80
N PRO A 6 15.81 26.95 -13.39
CA PRO A 6 16.93 27.63 -14.05
C PRO A 6 17.16 27.03 -15.46
N ASN A 7 17.29 27.87 -16.50
CA ASN A 7 17.61 27.55 -17.91
C ASN A 7 16.47 27.22 -18.89
N LYS A 8 15.19 27.41 -18.55
CA LYS A 8 14.11 27.51 -19.55
C LYS A 8 13.87 29.00 -19.90
N PRO A 9 13.33 29.34 -21.09
CA PRO A 9 12.96 30.73 -21.39
C PRO A 9 12.12 31.31 -20.24
N THR A 10 12.30 32.61 -19.96
CA THR A 10 11.78 33.35 -18.78
C THR A 10 10.26 33.30 -18.56
N ASN A 11 9.52 32.57 -19.40
CA ASN A 11 8.07 32.40 -19.32
C ASN A 11 7.61 30.94 -19.51
N THR A 12 8.44 29.95 -19.12
CA THR A 12 8.00 28.56 -19.00
C THR A 12 7.49 28.28 -17.58
N ARG A 13 6.30 27.70 -17.46
CA ARG A 13 5.70 27.23 -16.20
C ARG A 13 5.30 25.78 -16.33
N ILE A 14 5.46 25.03 -15.26
CA ILE A 14 5.00 23.65 -15.19
C ILE A 14 3.93 23.55 -14.12
N SER A 15 2.87 22.84 -14.43
CA SER A 15 1.76 22.59 -13.53
C SER A 15 1.43 21.10 -13.52
N TYR A 16 1.02 20.63 -12.35
CA TYR A 16 0.61 19.26 -12.14
C TYR A 16 -0.76 19.25 -11.48
N ALA A 17 -1.61 18.30 -11.87
CA ALA A 17 -2.85 18.01 -11.16
C ALA A 17 -2.81 16.59 -10.62
N TYR A 18 -3.44 16.41 -9.46
CA TYR A 18 -3.48 15.16 -8.73
C TYR A 18 -4.94 14.80 -8.48
N ASP A 19 -5.23 13.50 -8.41
CA ASP A 19 -6.52 13.03 -7.99
C ASP A 19 -6.71 13.19 -6.47
N TYR A 20 -7.85 12.72 -5.97
CA TYR A 20 -8.14 12.76 -4.55
C TYR A 20 -7.14 11.93 -3.73
N ASN A 21 -6.51 10.91 -4.30
CA ASN A 21 -5.52 10.01 -3.65
C ASN A 21 -4.08 10.53 -3.71
N GLY A 22 -3.88 11.73 -4.27
CA GLY A 22 -2.54 12.30 -4.41
C GLY A 22 -1.74 11.73 -5.58
N GLN A 23 -2.36 10.90 -6.43
CA GLN A 23 -1.72 10.40 -7.64
C GLN A 23 -1.79 11.47 -8.73
N ARG A 24 -0.67 11.70 -9.42
CA ARG A 24 -0.61 12.61 -10.58
C ARG A 24 -1.53 12.08 -11.69
N ILE A 25 -2.43 12.95 -12.15
CA ILE A 25 -3.33 12.70 -13.28
C ILE A 25 -3.07 13.62 -14.47
N LYS A 26 -2.24 14.66 -14.27
CA LYS A 26 -1.90 15.62 -15.33
C LYS A 26 -0.53 16.26 -15.07
N SER A 27 0.25 16.42 -16.12
CA SER A 27 1.37 17.36 -16.22
C SER A 27 1.07 18.34 -17.36
N ALA A 28 1.50 19.59 -17.22
CA ALA A 28 1.34 20.59 -18.25
C ALA A 28 2.49 21.59 -18.26
N THR A 29 3.11 21.75 -19.42
CA THR A 29 4.19 22.69 -19.68
C THR A 29 3.66 23.85 -20.50
N ILE A 30 3.78 25.05 -19.93
CA ILE A 30 3.20 26.27 -20.46
C ILE A 30 4.36 27.18 -20.88
N THR A 31 4.51 27.45 -22.17
CA THR A 31 5.55 28.34 -22.70
C THR A 31 4.91 29.40 -23.59
N ASN A 32 5.00 30.67 -23.20
CA ASN A 32 4.43 31.81 -23.96
C ASN A 32 2.98 31.55 -24.41
N ASP A 33 2.13 31.11 -23.47
CA ASP A 33 0.71 30.78 -23.65
C ASP A 33 0.39 29.50 -24.46
N SER A 34 1.40 28.83 -25.03
CA SER A 34 1.26 27.46 -25.51
C SER A 34 1.26 26.49 -24.34
N VAL A 35 0.30 25.56 -24.32
CA VAL A 35 0.16 24.55 -23.27
C VAL A 35 0.30 23.18 -23.91
N ASP A 36 1.37 22.47 -23.54
CA ASP A 36 1.48 21.04 -23.76
C ASP A 36 0.98 20.31 -22.52
N THR A 37 0.25 19.21 -22.69
CA THR A 37 -0.39 18.49 -21.58
C THR A 37 -0.36 17.00 -21.81
N THR A 38 0.11 16.29 -20.79
CA THR A 38 -0.03 14.84 -20.67
C THR A 38 -1.02 14.52 -19.56
N TYR A 39 -1.98 13.66 -19.85
CA TYR A 39 -2.91 13.09 -18.89
C TYR A 39 -2.47 11.69 -18.52
N TYR A 40 -2.58 11.35 -17.23
CA TYR A 40 -2.24 10.04 -16.68
C TYR A 40 -3.47 9.42 -16.00
N PRO A 41 -4.44 8.87 -16.77
CA PRO A 41 -5.61 8.22 -16.17
C PRO A 41 -5.26 7.06 -15.24
N THR A 42 -4.20 6.30 -15.55
CA THR A 42 -3.68 5.21 -14.71
C THR A 42 -2.17 5.12 -14.89
N GLN A 43 -1.49 4.31 -14.06
CA GLN A 43 -0.06 4.01 -14.27
C GLN A 43 0.22 3.24 -15.58
N PHE A 44 -0.80 2.62 -16.17
CA PHE A 44 -0.69 1.79 -17.38
C PHE A 44 -0.96 2.57 -18.66
N TYR A 45 -1.34 3.84 -18.54
CA TYR A 45 -1.84 4.60 -19.67
C TYR A 45 -1.64 6.09 -19.48
N ASN A 46 -1.03 6.73 -20.46
CA ASN A 46 -1.01 8.17 -20.56
C ASN A 46 -1.36 8.64 -21.98
N THR A 47 -1.72 9.91 -22.10
CA THR A 47 -2.05 10.50 -23.40
C THR A 47 -1.72 11.98 -23.47
N SER A 48 -1.17 12.41 -24.60
CA SER A 48 -0.87 13.80 -24.92
C SER A 48 -1.35 14.13 -26.34
N ALA A 49 -1.37 15.41 -26.70
CA ALA A 49 -1.65 15.81 -28.09
C ALA A 49 -0.51 15.43 -29.04
N ALA A 50 0.72 15.34 -28.53
CA ALA A 50 1.92 15.01 -29.30
C ALA A 50 2.03 13.51 -29.58
N ASP A 51 1.87 12.68 -28.55
CA ASP A 51 2.17 11.24 -28.58
C ASP A 51 0.90 10.39 -28.77
N GLY A 52 -0.27 11.01 -28.67
CA GLY A 52 -1.54 10.30 -28.72
C GLY A 52 -1.70 9.38 -27.50
N ALA A 53 -2.08 8.12 -27.73
CA ALA A 53 -2.30 7.15 -26.67
C ALA A 53 -1.05 6.30 -26.44
N VAL A 54 -0.53 6.30 -25.21
CA VAL A 54 0.63 5.50 -24.79
C VAL A 54 0.19 4.50 -23.73
N LYS A 55 0.48 3.21 -23.95
CA LYS A 55 0.20 2.13 -22.99
C LYS A 55 1.50 1.56 -22.46
N HIS A 56 1.53 1.31 -21.16
CA HIS A 56 2.64 0.69 -20.46
C HIS A 56 2.23 -0.72 -20.04
N ILE A 57 3.01 -1.71 -20.45
CA ILE A 57 2.74 -3.13 -20.19
C ILE A 57 3.68 -3.60 -19.10
N PHE A 58 3.11 -4.03 -17.99
CA PHE A 58 3.87 -4.51 -16.85
C PHE A 58 3.76 -6.03 -16.71
N ALA A 59 4.87 -6.65 -16.33
CA ALA A 59 4.90 -7.99 -15.78
C ALA A 59 5.30 -7.89 -14.31
N ASN A 60 4.35 -8.17 -13.42
CA ASN A 60 4.43 -7.76 -12.01
C ASN A 60 4.64 -6.23 -11.94
N ASN A 61 5.71 -5.76 -11.29
CA ASN A 61 6.04 -4.33 -11.19
C ASN A 61 7.08 -3.86 -12.21
N LEU A 62 7.55 -4.75 -13.09
CA LEU A 62 8.52 -4.40 -14.12
C LEU A 62 7.80 -3.91 -15.37
N ASP A 63 8.12 -2.69 -15.80
CA ASP A 63 7.70 -2.17 -17.10
C ASP A 63 8.48 -2.89 -18.22
N ILE A 64 7.77 -3.69 -19.02
CA ILE A 64 8.37 -4.55 -20.04
C ILE A 64 8.12 -4.06 -21.46
N ALA A 65 7.15 -3.17 -21.67
CA ALA A 65 6.90 -2.61 -22.99
C ALA A 65 6.07 -1.33 -22.97
N THR A 66 6.42 -0.42 -23.87
CA THR A 66 5.66 0.78 -24.20
C THR A 66 5.02 0.61 -25.57
N ILE A 67 3.72 0.90 -25.69
CA ILE A 67 2.97 0.83 -26.94
C ILE A 67 2.43 2.21 -27.27
N GLU A 68 2.81 2.71 -28.45
CA GLU A 68 2.36 4.00 -28.98
C GLU A 68 1.48 3.81 -30.22
N GLY A 69 0.65 4.82 -30.49
CA GLY A 69 -0.24 4.83 -31.66
C GLY A 69 -1.45 3.90 -31.53
N SER A 70 -2.14 3.69 -32.65
CA SER A 70 -3.35 2.86 -32.68
C SER A 70 -3.58 2.24 -34.05
N GLY A 71 -4.27 1.09 -34.08
CA GLY A 71 -4.60 0.41 -35.34
C GLY A 71 -3.34 -0.01 -36.11
N ALA A 72 -3.27 0.36 -37.38
CA ALA A 72 -2.16 0.01 -38.27
C ALA A 72 -0.84 0.72 -37.91
N ASP A 73 -0.90 1.84 -37.19
CA ASP A 73 0.28 2.65 -36.82
C ASP A 73 0.84 2.27 -35.44
N THR A 74 0.32 1.20 -34.83
CA THR A 74 0.76 0.74 -33.50
C THR A 74 2.25 0.37 -33.52
N GLN A 75 3.03 1.02 -32.67
CA GLN A 75 4.44 0.68 -32.43
C GLN A 75 4.59 0.05 -31.05
N ILE A 76 5.43 -0.97 -30.95
CA ILE A 76 5.74 -1.66 -29.69
C ILE A 76 7.23 -1.52 -29.44
N TYR A 77 7.56 -1.04 -28.26
CA TYR A 77 8.91 -0.88 -27.73
C TYR A 77 9.05 -1.79 -26.51
N PHE A 78 10.11 -2.59 -26.47
CA PHE A 78 10.40 -3.50 -25.36
C PHE A 78 11.44 -2.87 -24.44
N ASN A 79 11.11 -2.82 -23.15
CA ASN A 79 11.92 -2.17 -22.13
C ASN A 79 12.80 -3.23 -21.43
N LEU A 80 14.11 -3.14 -21.62
CA LEU A 80 15.09 -3.98 -20.93
C LEU A 80 15.68 -3.17 -19.78
N ALA A 81 15.32 -3.58 -18.57
CA ALA A 81 15.67 -2.85 -17.37
C ALA A 81 16.97 -3.34 -16.70
N ASP A 82 17.58 -2.45 -15.90
CA ASP A 82 18.71 -2.78 -15.03
C ASP A 82 18.27 -3.48 -13.72
N GLN A 83 19.23 -3.73 -12.82
CA GLN A 83 19.00 -4.41 -11.54
C GLN A 83 18.05 -3.67 -10.58
N LEU A 84 17.85 -2.36 -10.77
CA LEU A 84 16.91 -1.53 -10.01
C LEU A 84 15.63 -1.26 -10.80
N GLN A 85 15.43 -1.97 -11.92
CA GLN A 85 14.30 -1.82 -12.83
C GLN A 85 14.30 -0.47 -13.59
N SER A 86 15.44 0.21 -13.70
CA SER A 86 15.56 1.40 -14.54
C SER A 86 15.63 1.00 -16.02
N SER A 87 14.95 1.72 -16.89
CA SER A 87 15.04 1.50 -18.34
C SER A 87 16.48 1.68 -18.82
N ASN A 88 17.08 0.64 -19.40
CA ASN A 88 18.50 0.61 -19.80
C ASN A 88 18.67 0.48 -21.31
N VAL A 89 17.99 -0.48 -21.93
CA VAL A 89 17.97 -0.64 -23.39
C VAL A 89 16.53 -0.77 -23.84
N ILE A 90 16.16 -0.07 -24.91
CA ILE A 90 14.84 -0.18 -25.51
C ILE A 90 15.00 -0.63 -26.95
N THR A 91 14.22 -1.63 -27.34
CA THR A 91 14.20 -2.15 -28.71
C THR A 91 12.83 -2.01 -29.33
N ASP A 92 12.76 -1.80 -30.64
CA ASP A 92 11.50 -1.91 -31.37
C ASP A 92 11.05 -3.38 -31.56
N ALA A 93 9.91 -3.58 -32.22
CA ALA A 93 9.35 -4.90 -32.51
C ALA A 93 10.25 -5.80 -33.39
N THR A 94 11.27 -5.24 -34.07
CA THR A 94 12.24 -6.00 -34.86
C THR A 94 13.48 -6.39 -34.05
N GLY A 95 13.61 -5.88 -32.83
CA GLY A 95 14.78 -6.04 -31.97
C GLY A 95 15.88 -5.01 -32.23
N ALA A 96 15.63 -3.98 -33.03
CA ALA A 96 16.58 -2.89 -33.23
C ALA A 96 16.57 -1.96 -32.02
N ILE A 97 17.76 -1.54 -31.56
CA ILE A 97 17.90 -0.64 -30.42
C ILE A 97 17.43 0.77 -30.83
N VAL A 98 16.38 1.27 -30.16
CA VAL A 98 15.83 2.61 -30.36
C VAL A 98 16.33 3.61 -29.33
N GLU A 99 16.65 3.14 -28.13
CA GLU A 99 17.16 3.98 -27.05
C GLU A 99 18.09 3.19 -26.12
N THR A 100 19.13 3.84 -25.60
CA THR A 100 20.03 3.30 -24.59
C THR A 100 20.29 4.34 -23.52
N MET A 101 20.08 3.95 -22.26
CA MET A 101 20.18 4.79 -21.09
C MET A 101 21.10 4.18 -20.03
N ASP A 102 21.89 5.02 -19.37
CA ASP A 102 22.62 4.66 -18.15
C ASP A 102 22.47 5.77 -17.11
N TYR A 103 22.58 5.38 -15.84
CA TYR A 103 22.42 6.28 -14.71
C TYR A 103 23.66 6.28 -13.81
N TYR A 104 23.95 7.44 -13.20
CA TYR A 104 24.75 7.48 -11.98
C TYR A 104 23.99 6.81 -10.83
N PRO A 105 24.66 6.39 -9.73
CA PRO A 105 24.02 5.62 -8.66
C PRO A 105 22.69 6.20 -8.14
N PHE A 106 22.61 7.52 -7.99
CA PHE A 106 21.42 8.23 -7.51
C PHE A 106 20.38 8.52 -8.61
N GLY A 107 20.47 7.91 -9.78
CA GLY A 107 19.50 8.03 -10.86
C GLY A 107 19.66 9.25 -11.77
N LYS A 108 20.76 10.00 -11.66
CA LYS A 108 21.06 11.06 -12.63
C LYS A 108 21.41 10.39 -13.95
N ILE A 109 20.73 10.76 -15.02
CA ILE A 109 21.01 10.26 -16.37
C ILE A 109 22.48 10.56 -16.72
N ARG A 110 23.24 9.50 -16.98
CA ARG A 110 24.64 9.52 -17.41
C ARG A 110 24.72 9.45 -18.93
N LEU A 111 23.89 8.61 -19.53
CA LEU A 111 23.73 8.41 -20.96
C LEU A 111 22.23 8.33 -21.26
N ASP A 112 21.81 8.98 -22.33
CA ASP A 112 20.49 8.85 -22.92
C ASP A 112 20.69 9.08 -24.43
N ASN A 113 20.76 7.99 -25.19
CA ASN A 113 21.04 7.99 -26.62
C ASN A 113 19.89 7.35 -27.39
N LYS A 114 19.25 8.14 -28.25
CA LYS A 114 18.09 7.75 -29.06
C LYS A 114 18.51 7.62 -30.53
N THR A 115 18.06 6.58 -31.20
CA THR A 115 18.29 6.37 -32.65
C THR A 115 17.05 6.69 -33.49
N THR A 116 15.91 6.93 -32.84
CA THR A 116 14.63 7.32 -33.43
C THR A 116 14.03 8.49 -32.65
N ASP A 117 12.83 8.93 -33.03
CA ASP A 117 12.07 9.96 -32.30
C ASP A 117 11.41 9.43 -31.01
N PHE A 118 11.43 8.11 -30.78
CA PHE A 118 10.91 7.51 -29.56
C PHE A 118 11.73 7.94 -28.35
N ALA A 119 11.04 8.20 -27.24
CA ALA A 119 11.65 8.56 -25.97
C ALA A 119 10.90 7.93 -24.81
N GLU A 120 11.55 7.00 -24.11
CA GLU A 120 10.96 6.37 -22.95
C GLU A 120 10.77 7.38 -21.80
N GLN A 121 9.53 7.51 -21.34
CA GLN A 121 9.16 8.41 -20.25
C GLN A 121 9.49 7.82 -18.88
N ARG A 122 9.43 6.49 -18.74
CA ARG A 122 9.71 5.76 -17.50
C ARG A 122 11.20 5.40 -17.45
N LYS A 123 12.00 6.19 -16.73
CA LYS A 123 13.47 6.11 -16.76
C LYS A 123 14.03 5.41 -15.52
N TYR A 124 14.55 6.19 -14.56
CA TYR A 124 15.17 5.65 -13.35
C TYR A 124 14.14 4.87 -12.51
N ILE A 125 14.50 3.66 -12.10
CA ILE A 125 13.66 2.70 -11.36
C ILE A 125 12.27 2.46 -11.98
N GLY A 126 12.16 2.65 -13.30
CA GLY A 126 10.91 2.47 -14.03
C GLY A 126 9.83 3.49 -13.67
N GLN A 127 10.21 4.67 -13.14
CA GLN A 127 9.27 5.74 -12.79
C GLN A 127 9.35 6.91 -13.77
N GLU A 128 8.27 7.70 -13.82
CA GLU A 128 8.13 8.81 -14.78
C GLU A 128 9.18 9.90 -14.52
N TYR A 129 9.94 10.25 -15.56
CA TYR A 129 10.92 11.33 -15.53
C TYR A 129 10.37 12.57 -16.25
N ASP A 130 10.28 13.67 -15.53
CA ASP A 130 9.83 14.95 -16.08
C ASP A 130 11.02 15.71 -16.64
N GLU A 131 11.27 15.59 -17.94
CA GLU A 131 12.40 16.24 -18.61
C GLU A 131 12.44 17.75 -18.39
N ASP A 132 11.27 18.38 -18.31
CA ASP A 132 11.15 19.82 -18.11
C ASP A 132 11.66 20.28 -16.74
N THR A 133 11.50 19.47 -15.68
CA THR A 133 11.98 19.80 -14.33
C THR A 133 13.28 19.09 -13.94
N GLY A 134 13.62 18.00 -14.62
CA GLY A 134 14.66 17.06 -14.20
C GLY A 134 14.31 16.28 -12.93
N LEU A 135 13.02 16.15 -12.60
CA LEU A 135 12.54 15.41 -11.43
C LEU A 135 11.95 14.06 -11.84
N ASN A 136 12.13 13.07 -10.98
CA ASN A 136 11.44 11.79 -11.08
C ASN A 136 10.19 11.85 -10.21
N TYR A 137 9.04 11.45 -10.76
CA TYR A 137 7.80 11.34 -10.01
C TYR A 137 7.75 9.94 -9.36
N LEU A 138 8.14 9.85 -8.08
CA LEU A 138 8.14 8.60 -7.30
C LEU A 138 6.84 8.49 -6.48
N ASN A 139 5.71 8.79 -7.13
CA ASN A 139 4.36 8.76 -6.55
C ASN A 139 4.19 9.70 -5.35
N ALA A 140 4.48 9.24 -4.14
CA ALA A 140 4.32 10.02 -2.92
C ALA A 140 5.17 11.31 -2.90
N ARG A 141 6.30 11.34 -3.61
CA ARG A 141 7.24 12.47 -3.63
C ARG A 141 7.91 12.64 -4.98
N TYR A 142 8.37 13.87 -5.24
CA TYR A 142 9.28 14.16 -6.35
C TYR A 142 10.73 14.02 -5.91
N TYR A 143 11.51 13.31 -6.70
CA TYR A 143 12.92 13.02 -6.44
C TYR A 143 13.82 13.76 -7.43
N ASN A 144 14.78 14.51 -6.91
CA ASN A 144 15.79 15.18 -7.71
C ASN A 144 17.09 14.35 -7.70
N SER A 145 17.30 13.60 -8.78
CA SER A 145 18.46 12.74 -8.92
C SER A 145 19.78 13.51 -9.11
N ALA A 146 19.73 14.77 -9.56
CA ALA A 146 20.93 15.60 -9.72
C ALA A 146 21.55 16.02 -8.38
N ILE A 147 20.74 16.10 -7.31
CA ILE A 147 21.19 16.41 -5.94
C ILE A 147 20.94 15.27 -4.93
N ALA A 148 20.59 14.08 -5.45
CA ALA A 148 20.44 12.84 -4.69
C ALA A 148 19.46 12.92 -3.51
N ARG A 149 18.32 13.61 -3.67
CA ARG A 149 17.34 13.79 -2.59
C ARG A 149 15.93 14.09 -3.07
N PHE A 150 14.95 13.82 -2.23
CA PHE A 150 13.58 14.31 -2.43
C PHE A 150 13.52 15.84 -2.34
N VAL A 151 12.60 16.45 -3.08
CA VAL A 151 12.37 17.91 -3.05
C VAL A 151 11.41 18.34 -1.95
N SER A 152 10.75 17.39 -1.31
CA SER A 152 9.88 17.57 -0.14
C SER A 152 10.35 16.67 1.00
N GLN A 153 9.98 17.05 2.22
CA GLN A 153 10.17 16.20 3.38
C GLN A 153 9.30 14.95 3.25
N ASP A 154 9.76 13.86 3.85
CA ASP A 154 8.96 12.66 4.05
C ASP A 154 7.69 13.00 4.86
N PRO A 155 6.48 12.72 4.35
CA PRO A 155 5.23 12.90 5.10
C PRO A 155 5.24 12.20 6.46
N ILE A 156 5.93 11.06 6.59
CA ILE A 156 6.07 10.33 7.85
C ILE A 156 6.87 11.10 8.87
N ALA A 157 7.95 11.71 8.42
CA ALA A 157 8.81 12.51 9.27
C ALA A 157 8.11 13.74 9.84
N LEU A 158 7.15 14.28 9.09
CA LEU A 158 6.29 15.37 9.53
C LEU A 158 5.19 14.89 10.47
N ALA A 159 4.57 13.75 10.19
CA ALA A 159 3.49 13.20 11.00
C ALA A 159 3.98 12.68 12.37
N THR A 160 5.21 12.18 12.43
CA THR A 160 5.75 11.47 13.61
C THR A 160 7.25 11.69 13.85
N PRO A 161 7.70 12.94 14.01
CA PRO A 161 9.12 13.25 14.17
C PRO A 161 9.77 12.56 15.39
N GLU A 162 9.01 12.33 16.47
CA GLU A 162 9.49 11.67 17.69
C GLU A 162 9.84 10.19 17.50
N LYS A 163 9.21 9.52 16.54
CA LYS A 163 9.40 8.10 16.28
C LYS A 163 10.66 7.84 15.45
N LEU A 164 11.05 8.81 14.61
CA LEU A 164 12.29 8.76 13.83
C LEU A 164 13.56 8.93 14.68
N LEU A 165 13.45 9.40 15.93
CA LEU A 165 14.59 9.51 16.84
C LEU A 165 15.23 8.15 17.19
N GLN A 166 14.54 7.04 16.93
CA GLN A 166 15.03 5.68 17.16
C GLN A 166 15.95 5.16 16.03
N ASP A 167 15.86 5.73 14.82
CA ASP A 167 16.74 5.41 13.69
C ASP A 167 17.40 6.69 13.16
N PRO A 168 18.64 6.99 13.57
CA PRO A 168 19.37 8.18 13.11
C PRO A 168 19.46 8.32 11.58
N GLN A 169 19.39 7.22 10.83
CA GLN A 169 19.42 7.25 9.37
C GLN A 169 18.14 7.83 8.76
N GLN A 170 17.00 7.75 9.47
CA GLN A 170 15.71 8.31 9.05
C GLN A 170 15.54 9.79 9.42
N LEU A 171 16.44 10.37 10.22
CA LEU A 171 16.40 11.79 10.58
C LEU A 171 16.67 12.73 9.40
N ASN A 172 17.18 12.22 8.28
CA ASN A 172 17.24 12.97 7.04
C ASN A 172 15.95 12.78 6.23
N TYR A 173 15.02 13.72 6.39
CA TYR A 173 13.68 13.68 5.80
C TYR A 173 13.66 13.80 4.28
N TYR A 174 14.80 14.09 3.67
CA TYR A 174 14.96 14.20 2.22
C TYR A 174 15.80 13.07 1.63
N SER A 175 16.33 12.17 2.46
CA SER A 175 17.20 11.08 1.99
C SER A 175 16.45 10.12 1.08
N TYR A 176 17.17 9.61 0.08
CA TYR A 176 16.67 8.60 -0.84
C TYR A 176 17.40 7.28 -0.59
N ALA A 177 16.66 6.17 -0.58
CA ALA A 177 17.19 4.81 -0.44
C ALA A 177 18.19 4.64 0.72
N ARG A 178 17.96 5.34 1.85
CA ARG A 178 18.89 5.38 3.01
C ARG A 178 20.35 5.71 2.63
N ASN A 179 20.55 6.51 1.58
CA ASN A 179 21.83 6.84 0.95
C ASN A 179 22.60 5.65 0.33
N ASN A 180 21.94 4.53 0.03
CA ASN A 180 22.55 3.40 -0.67
C ASN A 180 21.75 3.04 -1.93
N PRO A 181 21.77 3.88 -2.98
CA PRO A 181 20.92 3.73 -4.15
C PRO A 181 21.45 2.69 -5.16
N ILE A 182 22.53 1.97 -4.84
CA ILE A 182 23.08 0.89 -5.71
C ILE A 182 22.29 -0.40 -5.51
N ILE A 183 21.93 -0.66 -4.26
CA ILE A 183 21.15 -1.82 -3.80
C ILE A 183 19.87 -1.34 -3.12
N GLY A 184 19.39 -0.15 -3.46
CA GLY A 184 18.33 0.52 -2.72
C GLY A 184 17.47 1.33 -3.68
N SER A 185 16.15 1.15 -3.65
CA SER A 185 15.21 2.01 -4.36
C SER A 185 13.97 2.33 -3.52
N ASP A 186 13.24 3.39 -3.89
CA ASP A 186 11.93 3.74 -3.33
C ASP A 186 10.90 3.84 -4.48
N PRO A 187 10.53 2.72 -5.15
CA PRO A 187 9.73 2.75 -6.38
C PRO A 187 8.35 3.40 -6.25
N THR A 188 7.61 3.06 -5.20
CA THR A 188 6.22 3.51 -4.99
C THR A 188 6.14 4.60 -3.91
N GLY A 189 7.22 4.84 -3.17
CA GLY A 189 7.21 5.73 -2.03
C GLY A 189 6.65 5.09 -0.76
N LEU A 190 6.04 3.88 -0.81
CA LEU A 190 5.28 3.20 0.26
C LEU A 190 4.89 1.72 -0.06
N LEU A 191 5.12 0.76 0.87
CA LEU A 191 4.63 -0.64 0.78
C LEU A 191 3.26 -0.84 1.43
N VAL A 192 2.46 -1.83 0.99
CA VAL A 192 1.26 -2.28 1.72
C VAL A 192 1.34 -3.78 2.02
N PHE A 193 1.25 -4.14 3.31
CA PHE A 193 1.07 -5.52 3.74
C PHE A 193 -0.39 -5.76 4.13
N PHE A 194 -0.96 -6.88 3.69
CA PHE A 194 -2.32 -7.26 4.04
C PHE A 194 -2.32 -8.46 5.00
N MET A 195 -2.85 -8.28 6.21
CA MET A 195 -2.99 -9.32 7.22
C MET A 195 -4.44 -9.82 7.28
N PRO A 196 -4.74 -11.05 6.80
CA PRO A 196 -6.11 -11.54 6.71
C PRO A 196 -6.69 -11.97 8.07
N GLY A 197 -8.02 -12.01 8.11
CA GLY A 197 -8.79 -12.59 9.21
C GLY A 197 -8.86 -14.11 9.24
N THR A 198 -9.62 -14.64 10.21
CA THR A 198 -9.98 -16.07 10.26
C THR A 198 -10.82 -16.45 9.04
N GLN A 199 -10.32 -17.36 8.21
CA GLN A 199 -11.15 -18.04 7.21
C GLN A 199 -11.74 -19.30 7.83
N LEU A 200 -13.07 -19.43 7.84
CA LEU A 200 -13.78 -20.63 8.30
C LEU A 200 -13.46 -21.81 7.37
N GLY A 201 -12.32 -22.49 7.57
CA GLY A 201 -11.98 -23.66 6.76
C GLY A 201 -10.52 -24.08 6.69
N GLY A 202 -9.82 -24.11 7.83
CA GLY A 202 -8.51 -24.77 7.95
C GLY A 202 -7.37 -23.98 7.28
N GLY A 203 -6.39 -23.61 8.10
CA GLY A 203 -5.28 -22.72 7.72
C GLY A 203 -4.66 -23.06 6.37
N ARG A 204 -4.24 -22.03 5.63
CA ARG A 204 -3.47 -22.23 4.41
C ARG A 204 -2.43 -21.14 4.23
N ASP A 205 -1.21 -21.61 4.07
CA ASP A 205 -0.22 -20.94 3.24
C ASP A 205 -0.90 -20.57 1.91
N ASN A 206 -0.88 -19.28 1.54
CA ASN A 206 -1.38 -18.67 0.29
C ASN A 206 -2.79 -18.04 0.33
N TYR A 207 -3.00 -17.04 1.19
CA TYR A 207 -4.16 -16.15 1.05
C TYR A 207 -4.07 -15.37 -0.27
N THR A 208 -5.13 -15.44 -1.08
CA THR A 208 -5.24 -14.64 -2.32
C THR A 208 -6.17 -13.44 -2.08
N ILE A 209 -5.66 -12.25 -2.34
CA ILE A 209 -6.44 -10.99 -2.30
C ILE A 209 -7.44 -10.99 -3.46
N SER A 210 -8.71 -10.68 -3.17
CA SER A 210 -9.72 -10.55 -4.20
C SER A 210 -9.47 -9.28 -5.03
N SER A 211 -9.78 -9.31 -6.34
CA SER A 211 -9.63 -8.11 -7.19
C SER A 211 -10.43 -6.90 -6.67
N GLN A 212 -11.55 -7.15 -5.97
CA GLN A 212 -12.33 -6.07 -5.35
C GLN A 212 -11.60 -5.46 -4.15
N LEU A 213 -10.95 -6.28 -3.32
CA LEU A 213 -10.17 -5.81 -2.19
C LEU A 213 -8.91 -5.07 -2.66
N GLU A 214 -8.22 -5.58 -3.67
CA GLU A 214 -7.09 -4.91 -4.30
C GLU A 214 -7.48 -3.51 -4.81
N GLN A 215 -8.56 -3.39 -5.59
CA GLN A 215 -9.08 -2.10 -6.05
C GLN A 215 -9.42 -1.16 -4.89
N ASN A 216 -10.02 -1.70 -3.83
CA ASN A 216 -10.38 -0.95 -2.64
C ASN A 216 -9.14 -0.41 -1.90
N ILE A 217 -8.12 -1.25 -1.68
CA ILE A 217 -6.85 -0.84 -1.08
C ILE A 217 -6.20 0.26 -1.92
N HIS A 218 -6.23 0.12 -3.26
CA HIS A 218 -5.72 1.16 -4.16
C HIS A 218 -6.50 2.47 -4.15
N THR A 219 -7.72 2.53 -3.60
CA THR A 219 -8.39 3.83 -3.33
C THR A 219 -7.74 4.62 -2.20
N VAL A 220 -6.87 4.00 -1.42
CA VAL A 220 -6.10 4.63 -0.34
C VAL A 220 -4.61 4.65 -0.69
N PHE A 221 -4.12 3.57 -1.28
CA PHE A 221 -2.72 3.33 -1.63
C PHE A 221 -2.58 3.06 -3.14
N PRO A 222 -2.80 4.08 -4.00
CA PRO A 222 -2.80 3.90 -5.44
C PRO A 222 -1.43 3.43 -5.95
N GLY A 223 -1.41 2.40 -6.78
CA GLY A 223 -0.19 1.89 -7.42
C GLY A 223 0.79 1.15 -6.50
N GLN A 224 0.49 1.01 -5.21
CA GLN A 224 1.37 0.31 -4.27
C GLN A 224 1.17 -1.20 -4.34
N GLU A 225 2.26 -1.96 -4.41
CA GLU A 225 2.20 -3.42 -4.32
C GLU A 225 1.57 -3.86 -2.99
N ILE A 226 0.64 -4.81 -3.06
CA ILE A 226 -0.03 -5.37 -1.88
C ILE A 226 0.51 -6.76 -1.62
N ILE A 227 1.13 -6.94 -0.45
CA ILE A 227 1.79 -8.19 -0.06
C ILE A 227 0.90 -8.93 0.95
N PRO A 228 0.25 -10.04 0.56
CA PRO A 228 -0.54 -10.82 1.51
C PRO A 228 0.37 -11.56 2.48
N VAL A 229 0.04 -11.51 3.77
CA VAL A 229 0.72 -12.28 4.81
C VAL A 229 0.01 -13.60 5.02
N ASN A 230 0.78 -14.69 4.97
CA ASN A 230 0.28 -16.02 5.25
C ASN A 230 0.19 -16.26 6.76
N TRP A 231 -0.98 -16.64 7.26
CA TRP A 231 -1.15 -17.10 8.65
C TRP A 231 -2.34 -18.04 8.80
N GLU A 232 -2.40 -18.73 9.93
CA GLU A 232 -3.39 -19.77 10.18
C GLU A 232 -4.79 -19.26 10.58
N GLY A 233 -4.92 -18.00 10.99
CA GLY A 233 -6.23 -17.40 11.27
C GLY A 233 -6.87 -17.75 12.61
N SER A 234 -6.19 -18.43 13.53
CA SER A 234 -6.71 -18.68 14.89
C SER A 234 -6.56 -17.44 15.79
N ASP A 235 -7.37 -17.35 16.84
CA ASP A 235 -7.31 -16.29 17.86
C ASP A 235 -6.63 -16.73 19.16
N THR A 236 -5.92 -17.87 19.18
CA THR A 236 -5.06 -18.20 20.32
C THR A 236 -3.88 -17.25 20.42
N THR A 237 -3.35 -17.07 21.64
CA THR A 237 -2.07 -16.35 21.85
C THR A 237 -0.94 -16.87 20.96
N GLN A 238 -0.84 -18.20 20.78
CA GLN A 238 0.18 -18.82 19.94
C GLN A 238 -0.01 -18.44 18.45
N ALA A 239 -1.24 -18.48 17.95
CA ALA A 239 -1.57 -18.10 16.58
C ALA A 239 -1.23 -16.64 16.29
N ARG A 240 -1.52 -15.74 17.24
CA ARG A 240 -1.15 -14.32 17.16
C ARG A 240 0.34 -14.09 17.07
N GLN A 241 1.10 -14.74 17.94
CA GLN A 241 2.57 -14.66 17.92
C GLN A 241 3.13 -15.20 16.60
N GLN A 242 2.58 -16.30 16.10
CA GLN A 242 2.98 -16.86 14.80
C GLN A 242 2.64 -15.89 13.65
N GLY A 243 1.46 -15.28 13.67
CA GLY A 243 1.07 -14.26 12.69
C GLY A 243 1.99 -13.05 12.69
N ALA A 244 2.34 -12.56 13.88
CA ALA A 244 3.28 -11.47 14.06
C ALA A 244 4.68 -11.80 13.50
N GLN A 245 5.16 -13.03 13.74
CA GLN A 245 6.42 -13.52 13.16
C GLN A 245 6.34 -13.65 11.65
N ASN A 246 5.22 -14.13 11.10
CA ASN A 246 5.03 -14.25 9.66
C ASN A 246 4.98 -12.87 8.98
N LEU A 247 4.34 -11.88 9.62
CA LEU A 247 4.35 -10.49 9.16
C LEU A 247 5.76 -9.90 9.21
N ALA A 248 6.49 -10.07 10.32
CA ALA A 248 7.88 -9.63 10.44
C ALA A 248 8.74 -10.22 9.32
N LYS A 249 8.63 -11.54 9.10
CA LYS A 249 9.34 -12.23 8.04
C LYS A 249 8.94 -11.72 6.65
N ALA A 250 7.66 -11.48 6.38
CA ALA A 250 7.22 -10.96 5.08
C ALA A 250 7.80 -9.57 4.80
N ILE A 251 7.86 -8.72 5.82
CA ILE A 251 8.49 -7.40 5.74
C ILE A 251 9.99 -7.54 5.45
N GLU A 252 10.70 -8.36 6.23
CA GLU A 252 12.13 -8.60 6.04
C GLU A 252 12.45 -9.19 4.66
N ASP A 253 11.70 -10.21 4.24
CA ASP A 253 11.86 -10.84 2.92
C ASP A 253 11.66 -9.81 1.82
N LYS A 254 10.67 -8.91 1.93
CA LYS A 254 10.44 -7.87 0.91
C LYS A 254 11.58 -6.86 0.87
N ILE A 255 11.99 -6.36 2.03
CA ILE A 255 13.11 -5.40 2.16
C ILE A 255 14.39 -6.03 1.57
N ASN A 256 14.67 -7.29 1.90
CA ASN A 256 15.89 -7.98 1.48
C ASN A 256 15.87 -8.46 0.02
N SER A 257 14.72 -8.90 -0.50
CA SER A 257 14.61 -9.45 -1.86
C SER A 257 14.53 -8.37 -2.93
N SER A 258 13.90 -7.24 -2.61
CA SER A 258 13.62 -6.19 -3.59
C SER A 258 14.56 -5.00 -3.44
N ASN A 259 15.44 -4.98 -2.44
CA ASN A 259 16.30 -3.82 -2.17
C ASN A 259 15.46 -2.53 -1.99
N VAL A 260 14.22 -2.68 -1.52
CA VAL A 260 13.23 -1.61 -1.44
C VAL A 260 13.30 -0.94 -0.06
N CYS A 261 13.45 0.38 -0.06
CA CYS A 261 13.47 1.23 1.14
C CYS A 261 12.20 2.09 1.20
N GLU A 262 11.04 1.43 1.12
CA GLU A 262 9.72 2.05 1.18
C GLU A 262 9.18 2.04 2.63
N PRO A 263 8.49 3.10 3.08
CA PRO A 263 7.74 3.07 4.32
C PRO A 263 6.57 2.08 4.29
N ILE A 264 6.29 1.43 5.42
CA ILE A 264 5.37 0.29 5.50
C ILE A 264 3.95 0.74 5.87
N ASN A 265 2.95 0.34 5.10
CA ASN A 265 1.54 0.37 5.47
C ASN A 265 1.04 -1.05 5.76
N ILE A 266 0.08 -1.19 6.67
CA ILE A 266 -0.55 -2.45 6.99
C ILE A 266 -2.08 -2.27 6.93
N VAL A 267 -2.74 -3.18 6.23
CA VAL A 267 -4.19 -3.34 6.27
C VAL A 267 -4.45 -4.67 6.94
N ASP A 268 -5.24 -4.68 8.00
CA ASP A 268 -5.62 -5.91 8.68
C ASP A 268 -7.14 -6.05 8.79
N HIS A 269 -7.57 -7.29 8.94
CA HIS A 269 -8.98 -7.63 9.01
C HIS A 269 -9.23 -8.66 10.11
N SER A 270 -10.34 -8.51 10.84
CA SER A 270 -10.79 -9.50 11.82
C SER A 270 -9.67 -9.83 12.82
N HIS A 271 -9.45 -11.11 13.14
CA HIS A 271 -8.38 -11.56 14.03
C HIS A 271 -6.96 -11.22 13.55
N GLY A 272 -6.77 -10.93 12.25
CA GLY A 272 -5.49 -10.46 11.71
C GLY A 272 -4.99 -9.21 12.44
N ARG A 273 -5.91 -8.33 12.85
CA ARG A 273 -5.67 -7.18 13.74
C ARG A 273 -4.81 -7.54 14.93
N ASN A 274 -5.17 -8.60 15.64
CA ASN A 274 -4.49 -8.97 16.88
C ASN A 274 -3.08 -9.50 16.63
N ALA A 275 -2.81 -10.06 15.45
CA ALA A 275 -1.45 -10.43 15.02
C ALA A 275 -0.59 -9.20 14.72
N VAL A 276 -1.16 -8.20 14.05
CA VAL A 276 -0.46 -6.94 13.78
C VAL A 276 -0.18 -6.20 15.09
N ALA A 277 -1.14 -6.18 16.02
CA ALA A 277 -0.94 -5.62 17.35
C ALA A 277 0.24 -6.27 18.07
N GLU A 278 0.36 -7.61 18.05
CA GLU A 278 1.52 -8.33 18.59
C GLU A 278 2.83 -7.94 17.87
N TYR A 279 2.82 -7.86 16.53
CA TYR A 279 3.99 -7.44 15.75
C TYR A 279 4.50 -6.06 16.17
N THR A 280 3.61 -5.08 16.34
CA THR A 280 4.01 -3.71 16.73
C THR A 280 4.70 -3.66 18.10
N ARG A 281 4.56 -4.70 18.92
CA ARG A 281 5.16 -4.80 20.24
C ARG A 281 6.54 -5.47 20.23
N PHE A 282 6.96 -6.05 19.10
CA PHE A 282 8.33 -6.55 18.96
C PHE A 282 9.32 -5.38 19.09
N SER A 283 10.46 -5.63 19.76
CA SER A 283 11.47 -4.60 19.99
C SER A 283 12.07 -4.06 18.68
N ASP A 284 12.19 -4.94 17.69
CA ASP A 284 12.72 -4.73 16.35
C ASP A 284 11.63 -4.50 15.30
N ALA A 285 10.36 -4.32 15.70
CA ALA A 285 9.29 -3.96 14.78
C ALA A 285 9.66 -2.68 14.01
N HIS A 286 9.46 -2.73 12.69
CA HIS A 286 9.66 -1.58 11.83
C HIS A 286 8.64 -0.47 12.12
N GLN A 287 8.98 0.76 11.75
CA GLN A 287 8.04 1.87 11.80
C GLN A 287 6.95 1.69 10.73
N ILE A 288 5.69 1.75 11.13
CA ILE A 288 4.53 1.62 10.25
C ILE A 288 3.96 3.02 9.99
N ASN A 289 3.85 3.39 8.71
CA ASN A 289 3.24 4.62 8.24
C ASN A 289 1.74 4.65 8.54
N THR A 290 0.99 3.68 8.03
CA THR A 290 -0.47 3.62 8.26
C THR A 290 -0.89 2.19 8.60
N VAL A 291 -1.67 2.04 9.66
CA VAL A 291 -2.45 0.82 9.95
C VAL A 291 -3.92 1.11 9.68
N ILE A 292 -4.57 0.24 8.91
CA ILE A 292 -6.02 0.25 8.68
C ILE A 292 -6.57 -1.07 9.22
N ASP A 293 -7.14 -1.02 10.42
CA ASP A 293 -7.89 -2.13 11.02
C ASP A 293 -9.33 -2.09 10.53
N ILE A 294 -9.77 -3.19 9.91
CA ILE A 294 -11.14 -3.36 9.46
C ILE A 294 -11.78 -4.53 10.19
N ALA A 295 -12.85 -4.23 10.93
CA ALA A 295 -13.66 -5.23 11.60
C ALA A 295 -12.88 -6.10 12.61
N GLY A 296 -11.75 -5.61 13.13
CA GLY A 296 -10.99 -6.29 14.16
C GLY A 296 -11.76 -6.38 15.50
N PRO A 297 -11.70 -7.53 16.21
CA PRO A 297 -12.05 -7.60 17.62
C PRO A 297 -10.89 -7.03 18.45
N ILE A 298 -11.13 -5.94 19.18
CA ILE A 298 -10.09 -5.25 19.95
C ILE A 298 -9.97 -5.86 21.34
N LEU A 299 -8.86 -6.54 21.57
CA LEU A 299 -8.51 -7.10 22.88
C LEU A 299 -7.89 -6.02 23.77
N ALA A 300 -8.40 -5.87 24.99
CA ALA A 300 -7.95 -4.83 25.91
C ALA A 300 -6.49 -5.02 26.38
N ASP A 301 -6.01 -6.25 26.40
CA ASP A 301 -4.66 -6.66 26.80
C ASP A 301 -3.67 -6.73 25.62
N ASN A 302 -4.15 -6.68 24.38
CA ASN A 302 -3.34 -6.63 23.17
C ASN A 302 -3.64 -5.38 22.32
N PRO A 303 -3.35 -4.16 22.83
CA PRO A 303 -3.41 -2.94 22.02
C PRO A 303 -2.21 -2.87 21.07
N TYR A 304 -2.39 -2.15 19.96
CA TYR A 304 -1.25 -1.72 19.14
C TYR A 304 -0.25 -0.93 19.98
N ASN A 305 1.02 -1.11 19.69
CA ASN A 305 2.05 -0.20 20.18
C ASN A 305 2.04 1.07 19.31
N GLU A 306 1.31 2.08 19.77
CA GLU A 306 1.16 3.35 19.04
C GLU A 306 2.50 4.09 18.81
N SER A 307 3.58 3.75 19.53
CA SER A 307 4.91 4.28 19.21
C SER A 307 5.50 3.75 17.91
N LYS A 308 4.94 2.68 17.33
CA LYS A 308 5.36 2.09 16.05
C LYS A 308 4.42 2.40 14.88
N VAL A 309 3.27 3.03 15.14
CA VAL A 309 2.24 3.31 14.11
C VAL A 309 2.02 4.81 13.97
N ASN A 310 2.19 5.37 12.77
CA ASN A 310 2.07 6.83 12.59
C ASN A 310 0.62 7.29 12.43
N ASN A 311 -0.15 6.57 11.63
CA ASN A 311 -1.56 6.82 11.41
C ASN A 311 -2.34 5.52 11.62
N HIS A 312 -3.26 5.51 12.58
CA HIS A 312 -4.06 4.34 12.93
C HIS A 312 -5.53 4.63 12.65
N ILE A 313 -6.12 3.89 11.70
CA ILE A 313 -7.54 3.95 11.38
C ILE A 313 -8.19 2.63 11.84
N ASN A 314 -9.24 2.73 12.65
CA ASN A 314 -10.07 1.57 13.01
C ASN A 314 -11.46 1.72 12.40
N VAL A 315 -11.92 0.70 11.68
CA VAL A 315 -13.21 0.66 11.03
C VAL A 315 -14.09 -0.41 11.66
N TYR A 316 -15.24 0.01 12.18
CA TYR A 316 -16.16 -0.86 12.90
C TYR A 316 -17.60 -0.73 12.43
N SER A 317 -18.41 -1.75 12.69
CA SER A 317 -19.86 -1.71 12.52
C SER A 317 -20.54 -2.05 13.84
N ASN A 318 -21.68 -1.45 14.16
CA ASN A 318 -22.48 -1.83 15.32
C ASN A 318 -23.23 -3.16 15.11
N LEU A 319 -23.30 -3.64 13.86
CA LEU A 319 -23.99 -4.87 13.48
C LEU A 319 -23.08 -6.10 13.41
N ASP A 320 -21.77 -5.95 13.63
CA ASP A 320 -20.80 -7.04 13.46
C ASP A 320 -20.60 -7.85 14.76
N PRO A 321 -21.25 -8.99 15.01
CA PRO A 321 -21.09 -9.70 16.28
C PRO A 321 -19.64 -10.15 16.54
N VAL A 322 -18.81 -10.35 15.51
CA VAL A 322 -17.43 -10.86 15.66
C VAL A 322 -16.57 -9.90 16.49
N GLN A 323 -16.69 -8.59 16.26
CA GLN A 323 -15.89 -7.59 16.98
C GLN A 323 -16.18 -7.53 18.50
N ILE A 324 -17.30 -8.11 18.97
CA ILE A 324 -17.61 -8.19 20.42
C ILE A 324 -17.37 -9.59 20.96
N PHE A 325 -17.78 -10.63 20.24
CA PHE A 325 -17.84 -11.99 20.78
C PHE A 325 -16.65 -12.86 20.42
N ALA A 326 -15.74 -12.37 19.57
CA ALA A 326 -14.54 -13.09 19.14
C ALA A 326 -13.27 -12.52 19.80
N GLY A 327 -13.28 -12.42 21.14
CA GLY A 327 -12.07 -12.09 21.91
C GLY A 327 -11.37 -13.30 22.52
N ASP A 328 -10.07 -13.18 22.79
CA ASP A 328 -9.28 -14.15 23.57
C ASP A 328 -9.46 -13.94 25.09
N GLN A 329 -9.09 -14.95 25.86
CA GLN A 329 -9.21 -15.06 27.32
C GLN A 329 -8.49 -13.94 28.05
N LEU A 330 -9.22 -12.90 28.49
CA LEU A 330 -9.06 -12.18 29.77
C LEU A 330 -9.89 -10.88 29.75
N SER A 331 -11.22 -10.99 29.78
CA SER A 331 -12.05 -9.92 30.33
C SER A 331 -13.29 -10.49 31.02
N ALA A 332 -13.51 -10.04 32.25
CA ALA A 332 -14.47 -10.60 33.17
C ALA A 332 -15.92 -10.39 32.69
N SER A 333 -16.54 -11.43 32.14
CA SER A 333 -17.97 -11.74 32.40
C SER A 333 -18.32 -13.17 31.94
N GLY A 334 -17.91 -14.16 32.73
CA GLY A 334 -18.33 -15.55 32.61
C GLY A 334 -19.80 -15.81 32.99
N ALA A 335 -20.71 -14.85 32.75
CA ALA A 335 -22.14 -14.99 33.09
C ALA A 335 -23.10 -14.76 31.91
N THR A 336 -22.62 -14.25 30.77
CA THR A 336 -23.47 -13.89 29.62
C THR A 336 -23.43 -14.89 28.46
N GLY A 337 -22.41 -15.75 28.40
CA GLY A 337 -22.27 -16.77 27.33
C GLY A 337 -23.33 -17.88 27.36
N ALA A 338 -24.04 -18.07 28.47
CA ALA A 338 -25.07 -19.09 28.61
C ALA A 338 -26.45 -18.67 28.05
N ALA A 339 -26.71 -17.37 27.87
CA ALA A 339 -28.02 -16.88 27.42
C ALA A 339 -28.17 -16.83 25.89
N VAL A 340 -27.04 -16.86 25.18
CA VAL A 340 -26.98 -16.63 23.73
C VAL A 340 -27.45 -17.86 22.94
N GLY A 341 -27.19 -19.07 23.44
CA GLY A 341 -27.60 -20.32 22.80
C GLY A 341 -29.12 -20.56 22.77
N SER A 342 -29.88 -19.97 23.69
CA SER A 342 -31.35 -20.17 23.79
C SER A 342 -32.17 -19.11 23.06
N VAL A 343 -31.57 -17.98 22.65
CA VAL A 343 -32.28 -16.88 21.96
C VAL A 343 -32.28 -17.05 20.43
N PHE A 344 -31.40 -17.89 19.87
CA PHE A 344 -31.18 -17.98 18.42
C PHE A 344 -32.03 -19.00 17.65
N GLY A 345 -33.00 -19.68 18.27
CA GLY A 345 -34.12 -20.33 17.56
C GLY A 345 -33.78 -21.14 16.31
N LEU A 346 -32.73 -21.99 16.36
CA LEU A 346 -32.38 -22.90 15.26
C LEU A 346 -32.99 -24.29 15.47
N PRO A 347 -33.78 -24.84 14.53
CA PRO A 347 -34.18 -26.24 14.57
C PRO A 347 -32.99 -27.11 14.15
N GLY A 348 -32.36 -27.77 15.13
CA GLY A 348 -31.22 -28.67 14.90
C GLY A 348 -30.02 -28.47 15.82
N ALA A 349 -30.23 -28.06 17.07
CA ALA A 349 -29.21 -28.09 18.12
C ALA A 349 -29.19 -29.47 18.79
N GLY A 350 -28.14 -30.23 18.58
CA GLY A 350 -27.86 -31.44 19.33
C GLY A 350 -26.44 -31.91 19.06
N VAL A 351 -25.62 -32.00 20.10
CA VAL A 351 -24.27 -32.65 20.15
C VAL A 351 -23.02 -31.75 20.04
N GLY A 352 -23.03 -30.59 19.37
CA GLY A 352 -21.82 -29.71 19.35
C GLY A 352 -21.44 -29.09 20.72
N PHE A 353 -22.46 -28.81 21.53
CA PHE A 353 -22.34 -28.44 22.96
C PHE A 353 -21.72 -29.56 23.82
N ALA A 354 -21.72 -30.82 23.33
CA ALA A 354 -21.12 -31.96 24.02
C ALA A 354 -19.69 -32.28 23.53
N ALA A 355 -19.32 -31.89 22.31
CA ALA A 355 -17.97 -32.09 21.76
C ALA A 355 -16.93 -31.11 22.34
N GLY A 356 -17.36 -29.93 22.78
CA GLY A 356 -16.50 -29.00 23.52
C GLY A 356 -15.94 -29.60 24.82
N GLN A 357 -16.69 -30.46 25.50
CA GLN A 357 -16.29 -31.09 26.77
C GLN A 357 -15.17 -32.15 26.65
N LEU A 358 -14.87 -32.69 25.45
CA LEU A 358 -13.98 -33.86 25.35
C LEU A 358 -12.53 -33.57 24.95
N LEU A 359 -12.19 -32.35 24.46
CA LEU A 359 -10.90 -32.07 23.82
C LEU A 359 -10.11 -30.85 24.38
N LYS A 360 -10.51 -30.32 25.55
CA LYS A 360 -9.92 -29.16 26.27
C LYS A 360 -10.10 -27.77 25.60
N TRP A 361 -11.08 -27.06 26.14
CA TRP A 361 -11.57 -25.71 25.85
C TRP A 361 -10.60 -24.53 26.01
N GLY A 362 -10.86 -23.46 25.23
CA GLY A 362 -10.82 -22.09 25.72
C GLY A 362 -10.69 -20.99 24.67
N GLU A 363 -11.77 -20.53 24.04
CA GLU A 363 -11.82 -19.30 23.22
C GLU A 363 -13.21 -18.66 23.38
N PHE A 364 -13.34 -17.33 23.22
CA PHE A 364 -14.53 -16.45 23.35
C PHE A 364 -14.70 -15.68 24.68
N GLY A 365 -14.13 -14.46 24.73
CA GLY A 365 -14.37 -13.38 25.67
C GLY A 365 -15.00 -12.12 25.03
N ILE A 366 -15.31 -11.09 25.83
CA ILE A 366 -15.82 -9.80 25.32
C ILE A 366 -14.65 -8.95 24.80
N ALA A 367 -14.69 -8.61 23.52
CA ALA A 367 -13.80 -7.66 22.84
C ALA A 367 -14.48 -6.29 22.62
N GLY A 368 -13.67 -5.29 22.28
CA GLY A 368 -14.10 -3.95 21.88
C GLY A 368 -14.22 -3.79 20.37
N ARG A 369 -14.99 -2.76 19.95
CA ARG A 369 -15.11 -2.34 18.53
C ARG A 369 -14.32 -1.08 18.20
N GLN A 370 -13.90 -0.34 19.22
CA GLN A 370 -13.23 0.94 19.09
C GLN A 370 -11.86 0.88 19.74
N ASP A 371 -10.85 1.37 19.04
CA ASP A 371 -9.47 1.40 19.52
C ASP A 371 -9.14 2.83 19.95
N SER A 372 -8.70 3.00 21.19
CA SER A 372 -8.39 4.32 21.76
C SER A 372 -7.21 5.02 21.08
N GLY A 373 -6.31 4.27 20.44
CA GLY A 373 -5.19 4.83 19.70
C GLY A 373 -5.54 5.24 18.25
N ALA A 374 -6.72 4.86 17.77
CA ALA A 374 -7.12 5.02 16.38
C ALA A 374 -8.11 6.17 16.14
N LYS A 375 -8.12 6.68 14.90
CA LYS A 375 -9.28 7.40 14.35
C LYS A 375 -10.36 6.37 14.03
N ASN A 376 -11.43 6.37 14.84
CA ASN A 376 -12.51 5.38 14.74
C ASN A 376 -13.58 5.77 13.72
N ILE A 377 -13.81 4.93 12.71
CA ILE A 377 -14.80 5.12 11.64
C ILE A 377 -15.96 4.15 11.81
N ASN A 378 -17.16 4.69 12.02
CA ASN A 378 -18.39 3.90 12.01
C ASN A 378 -18.85 3.62 10.56
N ALA A 379 -18.80 2.35 10.17
CA ALA A 379 -19.22 1.82 8.88
C ALA A 379 -20.54 1.02 8.94
N THR A 380 -21.32 1.15 10.02
CA THR A 380 -22.59 0.41 10.20
C THR A 380 -23.56 0.57 9.02
N GLN A 381 -23.62 1.75 8.42
CA GLN A 381 -24.51 2.02 7.29
C GLN A 381 -24.01 1.41 5.96
N GLN A 382 -22.74 1.02 5.89
CA GLN A 382 -22.11 0.39 4.74
C GLN A 382 -22.01 -1.14 4.91
N ALA A 383 -22.22 -1.65 6.12
CA ALA A 383 -22.30 -3.07 6.39
C ALA A 383 -23.52 -3.71 5.72
N SER A 384 -23.43 -5.02 5.48
CA SER A 384 -24.61 -5.83 5.19
C SER A 384 -25.65 -5.69 6.31
N TRP A 385 -26.94 -5.70 5.95
CA TRP A 385 -28.03 -5.69 6.93
C TRP A 385 -28.12 -7.01 7.70
N SER A 386 -27.48 -8.06 7.18
CA SER A 386 -27.31 -9.33 7.88
C SER A 386 -26.11 -9.26 8.82
N PRO A 387 -26.29 -9.44 10.14
CA PRO A 387 -25.18 -9.58 11.08
C PRO A 387 -24.19 -10.68 10.67
N TRP A 388 -24.67 -11.72 9.99
CA TRP A 388 -23.89 -12.87 9.52
C TRP A 388 -22.96 -12.55 8.35
N LEU A 389 -23.28 -11.52 7.56
CA LEU A 389 -22.48 -11.11 6.39
C LEU A 389 -21.72 -9.80 6.65
N THR A 390 -22.06 -9.09 7.74
CA THR A 390 -21.49 -7.79 8.08
C THR A 390 -19.97 -7.85 8.12
N HIS A 391 -19.41 -8.84 8.81
CA HIS A 391 -17.98 -8.95 9.11
C HIS A 391 -17.08 -8.95 7.85
N GLY A 392 -17.39 -9.81 6.88
CA GLY A 392 -16.67 -9.87 5.60
C GLY A 392 -17.07 -8.77 4.62
N SER A 393 -18.26 -8.18 4.78
CA SER A 393 -18.78 -7.15 3.85
C SER A 393 -18.04 -5.82 3.98
N LEU A 394 -17.55 -5.46 5.17
CA LEU A 394 -16.85 -4.20 5.39
C LEU A 394 -15.58 -4.11 4.55
N LEU A 395 -14.82 -5.20 4.52
CA LEU A 395 -13.55 -5.31 3.79
C LEU A 395 -13.72 -5.13 2.27
N ASN A 396 -14.81 -5.64 1.70
CA ASN A 396 -15.04 -5.59 0.25
C ASN A 396 -15.92 -4.41 -0.20
N ASN A 397 -16.41 -3.56 0.71
CA ASN A 397 -17.30 -2.46 0.35
C ASN A 397 -16.54 -1.16 0.02
N SER A 398 -16.56 -0.74 -1.24
CA SER A 398 -15.86 0.47 -1.71
C SER A 398 -16.29 1.77 -1.04
N SER A 399 -17.52 1.85 -0.50
CA SER A 399 -17.97 3.03 0.27
C SER A 399 -17.27 3.13 1.63
N VAL A 400 -16.86 2.00 2.22
CA VAL A 400 -16.05 1.97 3.44
C VAL A 400 -14.67 2.54 3.13
N TRP A 401 -14.04 2.06 2.06
CA TRP A 401 -12.72 2.52 1.60
C TRP A 401 -12.70 3.99 1.20
N THR A 402 -13.78 4.50 0.60
CA THR A 402 -13.95 5.93 0.35
C THR A 402 -13.96 6.76 1.64
N LYS A 403 -14.54 6.23 2.74
CA LYS A 403 -14.51 6.91 4.05
C LYS A 403 -13.11 6.89 4.64
N ILE A 404 -12.42 5.76 4.61
CA ILE A 404 -11.04 5.60 5.07
C ILE A 404 -10.13 6.60 4.35
N SER A 405 -10.19 6.62 3.02
CA SER A 405 -9.44 7.53 2.14
C SER A 405 -9.65 9.01 2.53
N LYS A 406 -10.86 9.41 2.92
CA LYS A 406 -11.14 10.77 3.39
C LYS A 406 -10.54 11.08 4.76
N GLU A 407 -10.49 10.14 5.70
CA GLU A 407 -9.96 10.37 7.05
C GLU A 407 -8.44 10.39 7.10
N ILE A 408 -7.77 9.64 6.23
CA ILE A 408 -6.29 9.68 6.10
C ILE A 408 -5.82 11.04 5.56
N LYS A 409 -6.69 11.75 4.81
CA LYS A 409 -6.40 13.05 4.21
C LYS A 409 -6.67 14.26 5.12
N LYS A 410 -7.26 14.04 6.30
CA LYS A 410 -7.48 15.07 7.33
C LYS A 410 -6.37 15.04 8.36
#